data_AF-W4JN96-F1
#
_entry.id   AF-W4JN96-F1
#
_cell.length_a   1.000
_cell.length_b   1.000
_cell.length_c   1.000
_cell.angle_alpha   90.00
_cell.angle_beta   90.00
_cell.angle_gamma   90.00
#
_symmetry.space_group_name_H-M   'P 1'
#
loop_
_entity.id
_entity.type
_entity.pdbx_description
1 polymer ?
#
loop_
_entity_poly.entity_id
_entity_poly.type
_entity_poly.pdbx_seq_one_letter_code
_entity_poly.pdbx_strand_id
1 'polypeptide(L)'
;PQCTACLRWGYPTPLCRSPTYRCAQCAGHHSVQDHRQLADCCHGDNPTPNGHPCPHSPSCANCSGPHKATDRSCPFYQNWHNAEWIEQHQSNPSDQRPPR
;
A
#
# COMPACT_ATOMS: atom_id res chain seq x y z
N PRO A 1 4.74 14.17 -3.68
CA PRO A 1 5.26 13.60 -2.41
C PRO A 1 4.54 12.28 -2.10
N GLN A 2 5.15 11.39 -1.30
CA GLN A 2 4.52 10.15 -0.83
C GLN A 2 3.98 10.35 0.58
N CYS A 3 2.72 9.98 0.81
CA CYS A 3 2.13 9.95 2.13
C CYS A 3 2.71 8.78 2.94
N THR A 4 3.21 9.04 4.15
CA THR A 4 3.75 7.99 5.03
C THR A 4 2.67 7.12 5.67
N ALA A 5 1.42 7.59 5.72
CA ALA A 5 0.30 6.82 6.26
C ALA A 5 -0.23 5.80 5.25
N CYS A 6 -0.64 6.23 4.06
CA CYS A 6 -1.26 5.36 3.06
C CYS A 6 -0.33 4.91 1.93
N LEU A 7 0.92 5.40 1.89
CA LEU A 7 1.93 5.08 0.88
C LEU A 7 1.58 5.51 -0.55
N ARG A 8 0.53 6.32 -0.71
CA ARG A 8 0.12 6.87 -2.00
C ARG A 8 0.90 8.14 -2.33
N TRP A 9 1.18 8.35 -3.61
CA TRP A 9 1.82 9.57 -4.10
C TRP A 9 0.80 10.72 -4.20
N GLY A 10 1.23 11.91 -4.63
CA GLY A 10 0.34 13.05 -4.90
C GLY A 10 0.03 13.97 -3.71
N TYR A 11 0.10 13.50 -2.47
CA TYR A 11 -0.18 14.35 -1.30
C TYR A 11 0.68 14.00 -0.06
N PRO A 12 0.94 15.00 0.82
CA PRO A 12 1.65 14.77 2.07
C PRO A 12 0.72 14.16 3.14
N THR A 13 1.30 13.56 4.17
CA THR A 13 0.60 12.88 5.26
C THR A 13 -0.49 13.72 5.96
N PRO A 14 -0.32 15.04 6.22
CA PRO A 14 -1.36 15.85 6.86
C PRO A 14 -2.66 15.98 6.07
N LEU A 15 -2.63 15.73 4.74
CA LEU A 15 -3.82 15.75 3.88
C LEU A 15 -4.41 14.35 3.66
N CYS A 16 -3.82 13.32 4.28
CA CYS A 16 -4.28 11.94 4.14
C CYS A 16 -5.59 11.73 4.88
N ARG A 17 -6.54 11.09 4.20
CA ARG A 17 -7.86 10.71 4.76
C ARG A 17 -7.97 9.21 5.04
N SER A 18 -6.88 8.46 4.92
CA SER A 18 -6.91 7.03 5.24
C SER A 18 -7.11 6.85 6.75
N PRO A 19 -8.07 6.00 7.18
CA PRO A 19 -8.37 5.81 8.60
C PRO A 19 -7.25 5.06 9.34
N THR A 20 -6.44 4.28 8.61
CA THR A 20 -5.34 3.50 9.14
C THR A 20 -4.10 3.61 8.24
N TYR A 21 -2.95 3.23 8.80
CA TYR A 21 -1.73 3.04 8.04
C TYR A 21 -1.89 1.91 7.03
N ARG A 22 -1.22 2.04 5.88
CA ARG A 22 -1.09 0.97 4.90
C ARG A 22 0.23 0.25 5.06
N CYS A 23 0.18 -1.07 4.95
CA CYS A 23 1.34 -1.91 5.09
C CYS A 23 2.27 -1.73 3.88
N ALA A 24 3.55 -1.42 4.10
CA ALA A 24 4.53 -1.28 3.03
C ALA A 24 4.87 -2.60 2.30
N GLN A 25 4.39 -3.74 2.81
CA GLN A 25 4.56 -5.04 2.16
C GLN A 25 3.35 -5.41 1.30
N CYS A 26 2.13 -5.38 1.83
CA CYS A 26 0.95 -5.87 1.14
C CYS A 26 -0.10 -4.79 0.82
N ALA A 27 0.16 -3.52 1.12
CA ALA A 27 -0.78 -2.41 1.01
C ALA A 27 -2.09 -2.54 1.83
N GLY A 28 -2.19 -3.55 2.70
CA GLY A 28 -3.32 -3.78 3.61
C GLY A 28 -3.44 -2.72 4.71
N HIS A 29 -4.61 -2.65 5.36
CA HIS A 29 -5.00 -1.64 6.35
C HIS A 29 -4.41 -1.88 7.74
N HIS A 30 -3.09 -2.01 7.81
CA HIS A 30 -2.33 -2.22 9.03
C HIS A 30 -0.89 -1.72 8.87
N SER A 31 -0.16 -1.57 9.98
CA SER A 31 1.24 -1.19 9.92
C SER A 31 2.12 -2.34 9.42
N VAL A 32 3.37 -2.04 9.03
CA VAL A 32 4.34 -3.11 8.69
C VAL A 32 4.72 -3.96 9.90
N GLN A 33 4.66 -3.40 11.12
CA GLN A 33 4.95 -4.14 12.37
C GLN A 33 3.87 -5.17 12.66
N ASP A 34 2.61 -4.83 12.41
CA ASP A 34 1.47 -5.72 12.63
C ASP A 34 1.24 -6.71 11.48
N HIS A 35 2.09 -6.68 10.44
CA HIS A 35 1.89 -7.45 9.22
C HIS A 35 1.70 -8.95 9.48
N ARG A 36 2.53 -9.56 10.34
CA ARG A 36 2.38 -10.99 10.64
C ARG A 36 1.11 -11.34 11.43
N GLN A 37 0.56 -10.39 12.17
CA GLN A 37 -0.61 -10.62 13.03
C GLN A 37 -1.93 -10.33 12.30
N LEU A 38 -1.92 -9.35 11.38
CA LEU A 38 -3.14 -8.83 10.75
C LEU A 38 -3.25 -9.13 9.26
N ALA A 39 -2.16 -9.46 8.57
CA ALA A 39 -2.23 -9.75 7.14
C ALA A 39 -2.80 -11.15 6.91
N ASP A 40 -3.87 -11.27 6.13
CA ASP A 40 -4.48 -12.55 5.73
C ASP A 40 -3.47 -13.54 5.14
N CYS A 41 -2.41 -13.03 4.51
CA CYS A 41 -1.36 -13.82 3.89
C CYS A 41 -0.32 -14.38 4.86
N CYS A 42 -0.21 -13.86 6.09
CA CYS A 42 0.71 -14.37 7.11
C CYS A 42 -0.03 -14.90 8.36
N HIS A 43 -1.34 -14.69 8.46
CA HIS A 43 -2.21 -15.11 9.56
C HIS A 43 -3.10 -16.31 9.13
N GLY A 44 -3.43 -17.23 10.05
CA GLY A 44 -4.29 -18.40 9.79
C GLY A 44 -3.60 -19.75 10.08
N ASP A 45 -4.06 -20.82 9.43
CA ASP A 45 -3.65 -22.22 9.71
C ASP A 45 -2.17 -22.54 9.41
N ASN A 46 -1.49 -21.74 8.59
CA ASN A 46 -0.06 -21.90 8.30
C ASN A 46 0.67 -20.56 8.44
N PRO A 47 0.83 -20.06 9.67
CA PRO A 47 1.49 -18.79 9.90
C PRO A 47 2.96 -18.89 9.50
N THR A 48 3.47 -17.84 8.86
CA THR A 48 4.89 -17.80 8.48
C THR A 48 5.74 -17.82 9.76
N PRO A 49 6.70 -18.76 9.91
CA PRO A 49 7.54 -18.82 11.10
C PRO A 49 8.28 -17.52 11.33
N ASN A 50 8.49 -17.17 12.60
CA ASN A 50 9.21 -15.95 12.94
C ASN A 50 10.63 -15.98 12.34
N GLY A 51 11.02 -14.90 11.67
CA GLY A 51 12.29 -14.82 10.94
C GLY A 51 12.25 -15.26 9.47
N HIS A 52 11.18 -15.89 8.99
CA HIS A 52 11.04 -16.24 7.57
C HIS A 52 10.36 -15.12 6.77
N PRO A 53 10.74 -14.91 5.49
CA PRO A 53 10.06 -13.93 4.63
C PRO A 53 8.59 -14.32 4.46
N CYS A 54 7.67 -13.35 4.41
CA CYS A 54 6.27 -13.70 4.20
C CYS A 54 6.10 -14.26 2.76
N PRO A 55 5.35 -15.36 2.56
CA PRO A 55 5.36 -16.13 1.32
C PRO A 55 4.67 -15.46 0.12
N HIS A 56 4.00 -14.33 0.32
CA HIS A 56 3.32 -13.59 -0.75
C HIS A 56 4.22 -12.51 -1.35
N SER A 57 4.02 -12.27 -2.64
CA SER A 57 4.63 -11.14 -3.32
C SER A 57 4.14 -9.82 -2.72
N PRO A 58 5.01 -8.82 -2.57
CA PRO A 58 4.58 -7.50 -2.12
C PRO A 58 3.53 -6.91 -3.07
N SER A 59 2.67 -6.03 -2.54
CA SER A 59 1.63 -5.36 -3.31
C SER A 59 1.76 -3.83 -3.20
N CYS A 60 1.66 -3.15 -4.33
CA CYS A 60 1.86 -1.72 -4.43
C CYS A 60 0.56 -0.95 -4.15
N ALA A 61 0.58 -0.05 -3.16
CA ALA A 61 -0.58 0.78 -2.81
C ALA A 61 -1.03 1.78 -3.90
N ASN A 62 -0.24 1.94 -4.98
CA ASN A 62 -0.52 2.90 -6.05
C ASN A 62 -1.03 2.23 -7.35
N CYS A 63 -0.40 1.13 -7.77
CA CYS A 63 -0.72 0.44 -9.03
C CYS A 63 -1.16 -1.02 -8.84
N SER A 64 -1.23 -1.51 -7.59
CA SER A 64 -1.56 -2.89 -7.25
C SER A 64 -0.64 -3.96 -7.86
N GLY A 65 0.52 -3.56 -8.41
CA GLY A 65 1.51 -4.48 -8.96
C GLY A 65 2.29 -5.26 -7.88
N PRO A 66 3.01 -6.33 -8.28
CA PRO A 66 3.71 -7.25 -7.38
C PRO A 66 5.05 -6.68 -6.87
N HIS A 67 5.04 -5.44 -6.36
CA HIS A 67 6.20 -4.72 -5.82
C HIS A 67 5.77 -3.78 -4.69
N LYS A 68 6.71 -3.23 -3.93
CA LYS A 68 6.40 -2.29 -2.83
C LYS A 68 6.07 -0.90 -3.37
N ALA A 69 5.25 -0.13 -2.67
CA ALA A 69 4.94 1.25 -3.06
C ALA A 69 6.15 2.21 -3.07
N THR A 70 7.26 1.82 -2.44
CA THR A 70 8.53 2.56 -2.41
C THR A 70 9.51 2.11 -3.49
N ASP A 71 9.14 1.12 -4.30
CA ASP A 71 10.01 0.58 -5.35
C ASP A 71 10.20 1.59 -6.49
N ARG A 72 11.44 1.75 -6.96
CA ARG A 72 11.77 2.70 -8.04
C ARG A 72 11.23 2.28 -9.40
N SER A 73 10.98 0.98 -9.56
CA SER A 73 10.30 0.45 -10.76
C SER A 73 8.83 0.87 -10.84
N CYS A 74 8.23 1.31 -9.74
CA CYS A 74 6.82 1.71 -9.74
C CYS A 74 6.59 2.92 -10.65
N PRO A 75 5.59 2.89 -11.55
CA PRO A 75 5.25 4.04 -12.40
C PRO A 75 4.98 5.33 -11.62
N PHE A 76 4.40 5.20 -10.43
CA PHE A 76 4.15 6.34 -9.53
C PHE A 76 5.42 6.89 -8.89
N TYR A 77 6.43 6.05 -8.66
CA TYR A 77 7.74 6.53 -8.26
C TYR A 77 8.40 7.29 -9.40
N GLN A 78 8.32 6.80 -10.64
CA GLN A 78 8.95 7.47 -11.79
C GLN A 78 8.32 8.85 -12.08
N ASN A 79 7.00 8.96 -11.90
CA ASN A 79 6.23 10.18 -12.14
C ASN A 79 5.95 10.98 -10.85
N TRP A 80 6.72 10.76 -9.78
CA TRP A 80 6.44 11.31 -8.45
C TRP A 80 6.36 12.85 -8.39
N HIS A 81 7.01 13.53 -9.33
CA HIS A 81 7.04 14.99 -9.46
C HIS A 81 5.89 15.55 -10.31
N ASN A 82 5.17 14.70 -11.06
CA ASN A 82 4.09 15.11 -11.94
C ASN A 82 2.73 14.88 -11.26
N ALA A 83 2.22 15.91 -10.58
CA ALA A 83 0.97 15.83 -9.84
C ALA A 83 -0.22 15.46 -10.73
N GLU A 84 -0.33 16.07 -11.92
CA GLU A 84 -1.42 15.81 -12.86
C GLU A 84 -1.42 14.34 -13.34
N TRP A 85 -0.24 13.80 -13.66
CA TRP A 85 -0.11 12.39 -14.02
C TRP A 85 -0.56 11.48 -12.88
N ILE A 86 -0.14 11.79 -11.65
CA ILE A 86 -0.52 11.02 -10.46
C ILE A 86 -2.04 11.05 -10.27
N GLU A 87 -2.68 12.21 -10.37
CA GLU A 87 -4.13 12.35 -10.22
C GLU A 87 -4.91 11.56 -11.27
N GLN A 88 -4.43 11.52 -12.52
CA GLN A 88 -5.05 10.75 -13.60
C GLN A 88 -4.93 9.23 -13.42
N HIS A 89 -3.84 8.76 -12.81
CA HIS A 89 -3.54 7.32 -12.72
C HIS A 89 -3.86 6.72 -11.34
N GLN A 90 -4.08 7.55 -10.32
CA GLN A 90 -4.56 7.05 -9.04
C GLN A 90 -5.98 6.51 -9.17
N SER A 91 -6.16 5.25 -8.78
CA SER A 91 -7.49 4.67 -8.59
C SER A 91 -8.28 5.53 -7.59
N ASN A 92 -9.41 6.09 -8.01
CA ASN A 92 -10.23 6.96 -7.18
C ASN A 92 -10.64 6.21 -5.89
N PRO A 93 -10.41 6.73 -4.66
CA PRO A 93 -10.83 6.06 -3.41
C PRO A 93 -12.33 5.76 -3.32
N SER A 94 -13.14 6.27 -4.25
CA SER A 94 -14.58 5.98 -4.37
C SER A 94 -14.91 4.55 -4.83
N ASP A 95 -13.95 3.78 -5.33
CA ASP A 95 -14.17 2.38 -5.77
C ASP A 95 -14.25 1.36 -4.60
N GLN A 96 -14.12 1.82 -3.34
CA GLN A 96 -14.20 0.99 -2.13
C GLN A 96 -15.49 1.20 -1.32
N ARG A 97 -16.57 1.71 -1.92
CA ARG A 97 -17.91 1.65 -1.28
C ARG A 97 -18.44 0.22 -1.42
N PRO A 98 -18.73 -0.51 -0.33
CA PRO A 98 -19.55 -1.70 -0.44
C PRO A 98 -20.94 -1.28 -0.98
N PRO A 99 -21.55 -2.07 -1.89
CA PRO A 99 -22.91 -1.80 -2.32
C PRO A 99 -23.83 -1.81 -1.09
N ARG A 100 -24.73 -0.81 -1.04
CA ARG A 100 -25.76 -0.68 -0.01
C ARG A 100 -27.02 -1.41 -0.46
#